data_AF-A0A6N9NK63-F1
#
_entry.id   AF-A0A6N9NK63-F1
#
_cell.length_a   1.000
_cell.length_b   1.000
_cell.length_c   1.000
_cell.angle_alpha   90.00
_cell.angle_beta   90.00
_cell.angle_gamma   90.00
#
_symmetry.space_group_name_H-M   'P 1'
#
loop_
_entity.id
_entity.type
_entity.pdbx_description
1 polymer ?
#
loop_
_entity_poly.entity_id
_entity_poly.type
_entity_poly.pdbx_seq_one_letter_code
_entity_poly.pdbx_strand_id
1 'polypeptide(L)'
;MKNLIIIIFIFCVAPCAAQNLIPNGSFEDTISYGGGFTFPKQWTSPSGFNSVGEHYTPFNQFKWTVPQNFFGNQHAYNGSSYFGLVMYLLIRNPPSMRDYIQTKLRNNLTKDSTYCMQLYVNLPDSMTHASRGQLGIYLSNTAVSSTSNFNLPYTPQLIVSPTNYITDKLNWTEFNFQYTAVGGERYLTIGNFNDTLGIDTFFVGGGKDPNYYGTYYFIDNLYLGHCDSITTSIGVAENSANKQEEFSIYPNPAHDQITVEFTASSNENGRFELYNTLGQLQLTEQLNGDHQKHIISLTELQQGIYFYRLISNSTLTKSGNLVID
;
A
#
# COMPACT_ATOMS: atom_id res chain seq x y z
N MET A 1 -55.09 2.79 -41.12
CA MET A 1 -53.89 3.49 -40.59
C MET A 1 -53.08 2.47 -39.80
N LYS A 2 -51.87 2.12 -40.27
CA LYS A 2 -51.00 1.14 -39.58
C LYS A 2 -50.18 1.91 -38.55
N ASN A 3 -50.39 1.64 -37.27
CA ASN A 3 -49.64 2.28 -36.19
C ASN A 3 -48.26 1.63 -36.10
N LEU A 4 -47.23 2.41 -36.43
CA LEU A 4 -45.83 2.03 -36.30
C LEU A 4 -45.42 2.25 -34.83
N ILE A 5 -45.17 1.17 -34.09
CA ILE A 5 -44.63 1.23 -32.74
C ILE A 5 -43.10 1.27 -32.86
N ILE A 6 -42.49 2.40 -32.54
CA ILE A 6 -41.04 2.56 -32.47
C ILE A 6 -40.61 2.20 -31.04
N ILE A 7 -39.94 1.06 -30.87
CA ILE A 7 -39.31 0.66 -29.61
C ILE A 7 -37.92 1.31 -29.59
N ILE A 8 -37.76 2.34 -28.77
CA ILE A 8 -36.45 2.97 -28.54
C ILE A 8 -35.69 2.10 -27.53
N PHE A 9 -34.69 1.35 -28.01
CA PHE A 9 -33.69 0.72 -27.16
C PHE A 9 -32.76 1.80 -26.61
N ILE A 10 -33.00 2.23 -25.37
CA ILE A 10 -32.04 3.05 -24.62
C ILE A 10 -30.86 2.12 -24.27
N PHE A 11 -29.78 2.19 -25.05
CA PHE A 11 -28.50 1.62 -24.67
C PHE A 11 -27.97 2.42 -23.47
N CYS A 12 -28.21 1.91 -22.27
CA CYS A 12 -27.61 2.43 -21.06
C CYS A 12 -26.14 1.98 -21.07
N VAL A 13 -25.26 2.81 -21.63
CA VAL A 13 -23.81 2.62 -21.50
C VAL A 13 -23.46 3.04 -20.07
N ALA A 14 -23.64 2.12 -19.12
CA ALA A 14 -23.09 2.31 -17.79
C ALA A 14 -21.56 2.27 -17.92
N PRO A 15 -20.83 3.28 -17.43
CA PRO A 15 -19.39 3.19 -17.35
C PRO A 15 -19.06 2.02 -16.41
N CYS A 16 -18.59 0.91 -16.98
CA CYS A 16 -18.02 -0.18 -16.23
C CYS A 16 -16.66 0.31 -15.74
N ALA A 17 -16.62 1.00 -14.60
CA ALA A 17 -15.37 1.16 -13.88
C ALA A 17 -14.89 -0.26 -13.57
N ALA A 18 -13.78 -0.71 -14.18
CA ALA A 18 -13.33 -2.05 -13.88
C ALA A 18 -12.90 -2.08 -12.42
N GLN A 19 -13.57 -2.94 -11.67
CA GLN A 19 -13.34 -3.10 -10.25
C GLN A 19 -12.01 -3.81 -10.06
N ASN A 20 -11.25 -3.40 -9.04
CA ASN A 20 -10.09 -4.13 -8.57
C ASN A 20 -10.46 -5.61 -8.44
N LEU A 21 -9.77 -6.50 -9.14
CA LEU A 21 -10.02 -7.93 -9.12
C LEU A 21 -9.48 -8.58 -7.84
N ILE A 22 -8.58 -7.90 -7.13
CA ILE A 22 -8.10 -8.31 -5.81
C ILE A 22 -9.14 -7.89 -4.76
N PRO A 23 -9.80 -8.84 -4.08
CA PRO A 23 -10.62 -8.50 -2.94
C PRO A 23 -9.78 -7.97 -1.78
N ASN A 24 -10.28 -6.96 -1.09
CA ASN A 24 -9.65 -6.40 0.10
C ASN A 24 -8.15 -6.09 -0.09
N GLY A 25 -7.80 -5.41 -1.20
CA GLY A 25 -6.42 -5.12 -1.58
C GLY A 25 -5.70 -4.10 -0.68
N SER A 26 -6.44 -3.30 0.09
CA SER A 26 -5.93 -2.41 1.13
C SER A 26 -5.96 -3.03 2.54
N PHE A 27 -6.36 -4.29 2.66
CA PHE A 27 -6.35 -5.04 3.93
C PHE A 27 -7.19 -4.46 5.08
N GLU A 28 -8.16 -3.60 4.80
CA GLU A 28 -9.01 -2.96 5.82
C GLU A 28 -10.10 -3.90 6.37
N ASP A 29 -10.70 -4.75 5.53
CA ASP A 29 -11.71 -5.70 6.01
C ASP A 29 -11.01 -6.83 6.78
N THR A 30 -11.32 -6.93 8.07
CA THR A 30 -10.52 -7.70 9.03
C THR A 30 -11.36 -8.81 9.66
N ILE A 31 -10.78 -10.00 9.80
CA ILE A 31 -11.31 -11.08 10.64
C ILE A 31 -10.43 -11.21 11.89
N SER A 32 -11.06 -11.22 13.07
CA SER A 32 -10.38 -11.54 14.33
C SER A 32 -10.37 -13.04 14.60
N TYR A 33 -9.21 -13.55 14.99
CA TYR A 33 -9.00 -14.89 15.50
C TYR A 33 -8.82 -14.84 17.03
N GLY A 34 -9.00 -15.98 17.70
CA GLY A 34 -8.73 -16.08 19.14
C GLY A 34 -7.31 -15.64 19.48
N GLY A 35 -7.11 -15.08 20.68
CA GLY A 35 -5.79 -14.63 21.15
C GLY A 35 -5.37 -13.23 20.67
N GLY A 36 -6.28 -12.44 20.08
CA GLY A 36 -6.02 -11.06 19.68
C GLY A 36 -5.28 -10.93 18.34
N PHE A 37 -5.21 -12.01 17.56
CA PHE A 37 -4.68 -12.00 16.20
C PHE A 37 -5.77 -11.63 15.20
N THR A 38 -5.40 -10.90 14.16
CA THR A 38 -6.29 -10.59 13.04
C THR A 38 -5.65 -11.01 11.72
N PHE A 39 -6.49 -11.18 10.70
CA PHE A 39 -6.04 -11.40 9.34
C PHE A 39 -7.00 -10.70 8.36
N PRO A 40 -6.54 -10.25 7.18
CA PRO A 40 -7.42 -9.64 6.20
C PRO A 40 -8.42 -10.66 5.68
N LYS A 41 -9.70 -10.29 5.64
CA LYS A 41 -10.75 -11.12 5.07
C LYS A 41 -10.44 -11.47 3.62
N GLN A 42 -10.76 -12.69 3.21
CA GLN A 42 -10.51 -13.24 1.86
C GLN A 42 -9.04 -13.50 1.52
N TRP A 43 -8.13 -13.22 2.45
CA TRP A 43 -6.72 -13.60 2.35
C TRP A 43 -6.43 -14.82 3.22
N THR A 44 -5.42 -15.59 2.81
CA THR A 44 -4.92 -16.78 3.52
C THR A 44 -3.41 -16.86 3.37
N SER A 45 -2.72 -17.54 4.29
CA SER A 45 -1.33 -17.97 4.07
C SER A 45 -1.32 -19.36 3.42
N PRO A 46 -0.68 -19.54 2.25
CA PRO A 46 -0.56 -20.83 1.60
C PRO A 46 0.64 -21.66 2.09
N SER A 47 1.47 -21.13 2.99
CA SER A 47 2.67 -21.78 3.55
C SER A 47 2.42 -22.47 4.90
N GLY A 48 3.44 -23.16 5.41
CA GLY A 48 3.37 -23.84 6.72
C GLY A 48 3.07 -22.91 7.89
N PHE A 49 2.60 -23.49 9.00
CA PHE A 49 2.13 -22.76 10.19
C PHE A 49 3.12 -21.75 10.79
N ASN A 50 4.42 -21.87 10.52
CA ASN A 50 5.45 -20.96 11.04
C ASN A 50 5.86 -19.86 10.05
N SER A 51 5.18 -19.77 8.90
CA SER A 51 5.37 -18.69 7.93
C SER A 51 4.01 -18.11 7.54
N VAL A 52 3.52 -17.26 8.42
CA VAL A 52 2.30 -16.49 8.24
C VAL A 52 2.72 -15.05 8.40
N GLY A 53 2.58 -14.27 7.32
CA GLY A 53 2.86 -12.84 7.40
C GLY A 53 1.91 -12.13 8.36
N GLU A 54 2.30 -10.94 8.78
CA GLU A 54 1.61 -10.20 9.82
C GLU A 54 0.66 -9.16 9.24
N HIS A 55 -0.56 -9.15 9.76
CA HIS A 55 -1.52 -8.07 9.51
C HIS A 55 -1.35 -6.99 10.56
N TYR A 56 -1.11 -5.76 10.13
CA TYR A 56 -1.03 -4.58 11.00
C TYR A 56 -2.31 -3.78 10.85
N THR A 57 -3.00 -3.55 11.97
CA THR A 57 -4.25 -2.81 12.01
C THR A 57 -4.42 -2.11 13.36
N PRO A 58 -5.11 -0.95 13.46
CA PRO A 58 -5.38 -0.30 14.74
C PRO A 58 -6.17 -1.16 15.73
N PHE A 59 -6.83 -2.22 15.26
CA PHE A 59 -7.61 -3.13 16.12
C PHE A 59 -6.77 -4.23 16.81
N ASN A 60 -5.51 -4.40 16.41
CA ASN A 60 -4.62 -5.37 17.02
C ASN A 60 -4.04 -4.87 18.35
N GLN A 61 -3.74 -5.82 19.23
CA GLN A 61 -3.02 -5.57 20.48
C GLN A 61 -1.51 -5.82 20.30
N PHE A 62 -0.72 -5.39 21.29
CA PHE A 62 0.74 -5.54 21.32
C PHE A 62 1.46 -4.84 20.16
N LYS A 63 2.59 -5.39 19.70
CA LYS A 63 3.44 -4.80 18.66
C LYS A 63 2.91 -5.02 17.24
N TRP A 64 1.65 -5.44 17.05
CA TRP A 64 1.03 -5.74 15.75
C TRP A 64 0.04 -4.65 15.28
N THR A 65 0.32 -3.40 15.65
CA THR A 65 -0.55 -2.26 15.37
C THR A 65 0.09 -1.26 14.40
N VAL A 66 -0.68 -0.28 13.97
CA VAL A 66 -0.26 0.84 13.12
C VAL A 66 -0.24 2.12 13.97
N PRO A 67 0.73 3.04 13.78
CA PRO A 67 1.84 2.95 12.84
C PRO A 67 3.06 2.20 13.37
N GLN A 68 3.20 2.08 14.69
CA GLN A 68 4.37 1.45 15.31
C GLN A 68 4.14 -0.03 15.60
N ASN A 69 5.01 -0.86 15.04
CA ASN A 69 5.04 -2.30 15.23
C ASN A 69 6.44 -2.83 15.60
N PHE A 70 6.62 -4.15 15.65
CA PHE A 70 7.91 -4.76 16.01
C PHE A 70 9.03 -4.47 15.02
N PHE A 71 8.71 -4.37 13.72
CA PHE A 71 9.68 -4.19 12.63
C PHE A 71 9.85 -2.73 12.23
N GLY A 72 8.92 -1.84 12.58
CA GLY A 72 9.13 -0.42 12.39
C GLY A 72 7.95 0.48 12.66
N ASN A 73 8.10 1.74 12.27
CA ASN A 73 7.05 2.76 12.35
C ASN A 73 6.63 3.21 10.94
N GLN A 74 5.43 2.82 10.51
CA GLN A 74 4.90 3.16 9.19
C GLN A 74 3.39 3.37 9.27
N HIS A 75 2.90 4.51 8.75
CA HIS A 75 1.48 4.72 8.49
C HIS A 75 1.07 3.95 7.23
N ALA A 76 -0.16 3.41 7.22
CA ALA A 76 -0.74 2.76 6.04
C ALA A 76 -0.73 3.70 4.83
N TYR A 77 -0.57 3.14 3.63
CA TYR A 77 -0.64 3.90 2.38
C TYR A 77 -2.08 4.34 2.11
N ASN A 78 -3.01 3.39 2.24
CA ASN A 78 -4.43 3.65 2.15
C ASN A 78 -5.12 3.13 3.42
N GLY A 79 -6.15 3.85 3.89
CA GLY A 79 -6.89 3.42 5.07
C GLY A 79 -6.07 3.46 6.36
N SER A 80 -6.02 2.35 7.08
CA SER A 80 -5.43 2.24 8.42
C SER A 80 -4.72 0.91 8.67
N SER A 81 -4.68 0.01 7.69
CA SER A 81 -4.10 -1.32 7.82
C SER A 81 -3.11 -1.60 6.68
N TYR A 82 -2.15 -2.49 6.92
CA TYR A 82 -1.26 -3.02 5.88
C TYR A 82 -0.78 -4.41 6.26
N PHE A 83 -0.12 -5.09 5.33
CA PHE A 83 0.38 -6.45 5.55
C PHE A 83 1.89 -6.47 5.49
N GLY A 84 2.53 -7.34 6.26
CA GLY A 84 3.97 -7.51 6.23
C GLY A 84 4.39 -8.94 5.95
N LEU A 85 5.52 -9.07 5.27
CA LEU A 85 6.03 -10.33 4.77
C LEU A 85 7.53 -10.43 5.00
N VAL A 86 7.95 -11.52 5.63
CA VAL A 86 9.36 -11.90 5.66
C VAL A 86 9.77 -12.37 4.27
N MET A 87 10.77 -11.72 3.67
CA MET A 87 11.42 -12.24 2.46
C MET A 87 12.52 -13.24 2.84
N TYR A 88 13.35 -12.86 3.81
CA TYR A 88 14.39 -13.69 4.42
C TYR A 88 14.77 -13.20 5.81
N LEU A 89 15.07 -14.12 6.72
CA LEU A 89 15.81 -13.84 7.95
C LEU A 89 17.20 -14.48 7.89
N LEU A 90 18.23 -13.65 7.86
CA LEU A 90 19.63 -14.06 7.74
C LEU A 90 20.19 -14.63 9.06
N ILE A 91 19.47 -14.47 10.19
CA ILE A 91 19.82 -15.14 11.45
C ILE A 91 19.56 -16.64 11.45
N ARG A 92 18.76 -17.15 10.50
CA ARG A 92 18.44 -18.58 10.42
C ARG A 92 19.44 -19.29 9.49
N ASN A 93 19.80 -20.52 9.84
CA ASN A 93 20.69 -21.36 9.02
C ASN A 93 20.06 -22.74 8.76
N PRO A 94 19.63 -23.05 7.52
CA PRO A 94 19.61 -22.15 6.37
C PRO A 94 18.54 -21.04 6.53
N PRO A 95 18.69 -19.88 5.87
CA PRO A 95 17.71 -18.80 5.92
C PRO A 95 16.43 -19.18 5.16
N SER A 96 15.59 -19.99 5.80
CA SER A 96 14.44 -20.66 5.20
C SER A 96 13.09 -20.12 5.69
N MET A 97 13.03 -18.90 6.20
CA MET A 97 11.74 -18.31 6.59
C MET A 97 11.33 -17.29 5.53
N ARG A 98 10.13 -17.45 4.99
CA ARG A 98 9.56 -16.57 3.97
C ARG A 98 8.04 -16.68 3.97
N ASP A 99 7.39 -15.54 4.03
CA ASP A 99 5.95 -15.49 4.11
C ASP A 99 5.33 -15.39 2.73
N TYR A 100 4.11 -15.91 2.67
CA TYR A 100 3.24 -15.78 1.52
C TYR A 100 1.86 -15.37 1.97
N ILE A 101 1.21 -14.57 1.14
CA ILE A 101 -0.20 -14.26 1.26
C ILE A 101 -0.89 -14.56 -0.06
N GLN A 102 -2.09 -15.13 0.01
CA GLN A 102 -2.86 -15.57 -1.15
C GLN A 102 -4.31 -15.13 -1.03
N THR A 103 -4.90 -14.76 -2.17
CA THR A 103 -6.33 -14.53 -2.30
C THR A 103 -6.90 -15.13 -3.58
N LYS A 104 -8.22 -15.33 -3.59
CA LYS A 104 -8.98 -15.68 -4.79
C LYS A 104 -9.47 -14.39 -5.44
N LEU A 105 -9.20 -14.22 -6.73
CA LEU A 105 -9.66 -13.08 -7.50
C LEU A 105 -11.19 -13.05 -7.60
N ARG A 106 -11.76 -11.84 -7.73
CA ARG A 106 -13.20 -11.64 -7.92
C ARG A 106 -13.71 -12.31 -9.20
N ASN A 107 -12.92 -12.24 -10.26
CA ASN A 107 -13.19 -12.89 -11.55
C ASN A 107 -11.90 -13.56 -12.07
N ASN A 108 -12.07 -14.55 -12.94
CA ASN A 108 -10.93 -15.16 -13.62
C ASN A 108 -10.32 -14.15 -14.60
N LEU A 109 -9.00 -14.22 -14.80
CA LEU A 109 -8.36 -13.46 -15.86
C LEU A 109 -8.70 -14.05 -17.23
N THR A 110 -8.95 -13.16 -18.19
CA THR A 110 -9.33 -13.53 -19.55
C THR A 110 -8.08 -13.71 -20.40
N LYS A 111 -8.02 -14.84 -21.12
CA LYS A 111 -6.91 -15.15 -22.01
C LYS A 111 -6.60 -13.99 -22.96
N ASP A 112 -5.31 -13.73 -23.17
CA ASP A 112 -4.75 -12.70 -24.05
C ASP A 112 -5.15 -11.25 -23.68
N SER A 113 -5.82 -11.05 -22.54
CA SER A 113 -6.10 -9.71 -22.01
C SER A 113 -4.93 -9.19 -21.19
N THR A 114 -4.66 -7.88 -21.29
CA THR A 114 -3.62 -7.22 -20.50
C THR A 114 -4.22 -6.60 -19.24
N TYR A 115 -3.63 -6.96 -18.10
CA TYR A 115 -3.97 -6.47 -16.78
C TYR A 115 -2.82 -5.65 -16.23
N CYS A 116 -3.14 -4.64 -15.43
CA CYS A 116 -2.16 -3.88 -14.67
C CYS A 116 -2.22 -4.30 -13.20
N MET A 117 -1.07 -4.70 -12.67
CA MET A 117 -0.87 -5.06 -11.28
C MET A 117 -0.11 -3.93 -10.59
N GLN A 118 -0.68 -3.36 -9.53
CA GLN A 118 -0.03 -2.35 -8.69
C GLN A 118 0.03 -2.80 -7.24
N LEU A 119 1.09 -2.39 -6.55
CA LEU A 119 1.22 -2.51 -5.11
C LEU A 119 2.21 -1.46 -4.59
N TYR A 120 2.11 -1.15 -3.30
CA TYR A 120 3.01 -0.26 -2.59
C TYR A 120 3.85 -1.06 -1.62
N VAL A 121 5.16 -0.77 -1.57
CA VAL A 121 6.11 -1.51 -0.73
C VAL A 121 6.94 -0.54 0.10
N ASN A 122 7.14 -0.87 1.38
CA ASN A 122 8.03 -0.14 2.29
C ASN A 122 8.97 -1.12 3.01
N LEU A 123 10.24 -0.74 3.15
CA LEU A 123 11.21 -1.45 4.00
C LEU A 123 11.10 -0.90 5.42
N PRO A 124 10.65 -1.68 6.43
CA PRO A 124 10.53 -1.16 7.79
C PRO A 124 11.88 -0.65 8.31
N ASP A 125 11.87 0.47 9.02
CA ASP A 125 13.08 1.17 9.48
C ASP A 125 14.04 0.30 10.31
N SER A 126 13.51 -0.68 11.07
CA SER A 126 14.33 -1.59 11.87
C SER A 126 15.08 -2.61 11.02
N MET A 127 14.58 -3.00 9.84
CA MET A 127 15.20 -4.05 9.04
C MET A 127 16.56 -3.64 8.50
N THR A 128 17.54 -4.54 8.58
CA THR A 128 18.93 -4.22 8.27
C THR A 128 19.32 -4.43 6.81
N HIS A 129 18.56 -5.23 6.06
CA HIS A 129 18.85 -5.56 4.67
C HIS A 129 17.65 -5.31 3.76
N ALA A 130 17.92 -4.69 2.61
CA ALA A 130 17.04 -4.70 1.46
C ALA A 130 17.34 -5.91 0.58
N SER A 131 16.39 -6.30 -0.26
CA SER A 131 16.60 -7.28 -1.32
C SER A 131 16.08 -6.80 -2.67
N ARG A 132 16.47 -7.52 -3.73
CA ARG A 132 15.99 -7.32 -5.09
C ARG A 132 15.57 -8.65 -5.68
N GLY A 133 14.59 -8.64 -6.57
CA GLY A 133 14.19 -9.84 -7.31
C GLY A 133 13.66 -11.00 -6.47
N GLN A 134 13.20 -10.74 -5.24
CA GLN A 134 12.73 -11.76 -4.30
C GLN A 134 11.22 -11.71 -4.08
N LEU A 135 10.60 -10.53 -4.08
CA LEU A 135 9.16 -10.41 -3.91
C LEU A 135 8.47 -10.72 -5.24
N GLY A 136 7.91 -11.92 -5.36
CA GLY A 136 7.20 -12.40 -6.54
C GLY A 136 5.69 -12.34 -6.39
N ILE A 137 5.00 -12.22 -7.53
CA ILE A 137 3.54 -12.32 -7.65
C ILE A 137 3.25 -13.48 -8.61
N TYR A 138 2.58 -14.49 -8.10
CA TYR A 138 2.20 -15.69 -8.82
C TYR A 138 0.69 -15.74 -9.05
N LEU A 139 0.28 -15.75 -10.31
CA LEU A 139 -1.09 -15.89 -10.76
C LEU A 139 -1.34 -17.33 -11.23
N SER A 140 -2.40 -17.96 -10.73
CA SER A 140 -2.65 -19.39 -10.93
C SER A 140 -4.13 -19.76 -11.03
N ASN A 141 -4.43 -20.89 -11.67
CA ASN A 141 -5.81 -21.38 -11.84
C ASN A 141 -6.35 -22.07 -10.56
N THR A 142 -5.47 -22.47 -9.65
CA THR A 142 -5.77 -23.22 -8.43
C THR A 142 -5.05 -22.63 -7.23
N ALA A 143 -5.69 -22.66 -6.07
CA ALA A 143 -5.07 -22.26 -4.82
C ALA A 143 -3.76 -23.03 -4.58
N VAL A 144 -2.73 -22.32 -4.13
CA VAL A 144 -1.49 -22.92 -3.63
C VAL A 144 -1.69 -23.33 -2.17
N SER A 145 -1.11 -24.46 -1.79
CA SER A 145 -1.03 -24.91 -0.41
C SER A 145 0.24 -25.74 -0.21
N SER A 146 0.93 -25.48 0.89
CA SER A 146 2.15 -26.16 1.31
C SER A 146 2.16 -26.26 2.84
N THR A 147 2.65 -27.37 3.37
CA THR A 147 2.94 -27.52 4.80
C THR A 147 4.36 -27.09 5.15
N SER A 148 5.18 -26.79 4.14
CA SER A 148 6.57 -26.43 4.29
C SER A 148 6.71 -24.94 4.56
N ASN A 149 7.68 -24.58 5.41
CA ASN A 149 8.16 -23.21 5.51
C ASN A 149 9.13 -22.86 4.36
N PHE A 150 9.47 -23.88 3.55
CA PHE A 150 9.96 -23.94 2.15
C PHE A 150 9.62 -22.76 1.22
N ASN A 151 10.39 -22.56 0.15
CA ASN A 151 9.96 -21.72 -0.95
C ASN A 151 8.93 -22.54 -1.71
N LEU A 152 7.85 -21.90 -2.11
CA LEU A 152 6.85 -22.56 -2.93
C LEU A 152 7.46 -22.79 -4.32
N PRO A 153 7.44 -24.03 -4.86
CA PRO A 153 8.15 -24.38 -6.09
C PRO A 153 7.37 -23.93 -7.34
N TYR A 154 6.99 -22.64 -7.39
CA TYR A 154 6.32 -22.00 -8.51
C TYR A 154 7.17 -20.85 -9.03
N THR A 155 7.12 -20.60 -10.33
CA THR A 155 7.76 -19.43 -10.94
C THR A 155 6.75 -18.28 -10.99
N PRO A 156 6.96 -17.18 -10.25
CA PRO A 156 6.08 -16.03 -10.31
C PRO A 156 6.17 -15.35 -11.68
N GLN A 157 5.05 -14.85 -12.19
CA GLN A 157 5.02 -14.14 -13.49
C GLN A 157 5.51 -12.70 -13.36
N LEU A 158 5.35 -12.09 -12.19
CA LEU A 158 5.83 -10.73 -11.91
C LEU A 158 6.82 -10.78 -10.75
N ILE A 159 7.91 -10.04 -10.90
CA ILE A 159 8.95 -9.90 -9.88
C ILE A 159 9.06 -8.43 -9.53
N VAL A 160 8.83 -8.09 -8.27
CA VAL A 160 8.94 -6.72 -7.77
C VAL A 160 10.41 -6.35 -7.65
N SER A 161 10.77 -5.25 -8.32
CA SER A 161 12.14 -4.72 -8.38
C SER A 161 13.20 -5.77 -8.72
N PRO A 162 13.21 -6.32 -9.95
CA PRO A 162 14.08 -7.44 -10.31
C PRO A 162 15.58 -7.08 -10.30
N THR A 163 15.93 -5.80 -10.50
CA THR A 163 17.32 -5.34 -10.64
C THR A 163 17.80 -4.43 -9.51
N ASN A 164 16.89 -3.70 -8.88
CA ASN A 164 17.20 -2.68 -7.88
C ASN A 164 16.79 -3.15 -6.47
N TYR A 165 17.59 -2.83 -5.46
CA TYR A 165 17.21 -3.09 -4.08
C TYR A 165 16.08 -2.13 -3.65
N ILE A 166 15.06 -2.64 -2.97
CA ILE A 166 13.99 -1.81 -2.40
C ILE A 166 14.47 -1.30 -1.03
N THR A 167 14.98 -0.07 -0.99
CA THR A 167 15.68 0.50 0.18
C THR A 167 14.92 1.63 0.88
N ASP A 168 13.79 2.10 0.35
CA ASP A 168 13.05 3.21 0.97
C ASP A 168 12.43 2.76 2.30
N LYS A 169 12.83 3.44 3.37
CA LYS A 169 12.38 3.20 4.74
C LYS A 169 11.36 4.22 5.24
N LEU A 170 11.19 5.33 4.52
CA LEU A 170 10.39 6.47 4.94
C LEU A 170 9.06 6.53 4.16
N ASN A 171 9.09 6.15 2.88
CA ASN A 171 7.93 6.23 2.01
C ASN A 171 7.50 4.85 1.51
N TRP A 172 6.27 4.82 0.99
CA TRP A 172 5.77 3.73 0.18
C TRP A 172 6.25 3.90 -1.26
N THR A 173 6.94 2.88 -1.79
CA THR A 173 7.36 2.84 -3.19
C THR A 173 6.28 2.14 -4.01
N GLU A 174 5.74 2.83 -5.02
CA GLU A 174 4.80 2.23 -5.97
C GLU A 174 5.53 1.31 -6.96
N PHE A 175 4.97 0.13 -7.18
CA PHE A 175 5.35 -0.76 -8.27
C PHE A 175 4.14 -1.06 -9.14
N ASN A 176 4.32 -0.91 -10.46
CA ASN A 176 3.28 -1.13 -11.46
C ASN A 176 3.82 -2.03 -12.57
N PHE A 177 3.05 -3.05 -12.93
CA PHE A 177 3.39 -4.04 -13.94
C PHE A 177 2.23 -4.24 -14.93
N GLN A 178 2.57 -4.52 -16.17
CA GLN A 178 1.61 -5.10 -17.12
C GLN A 178 1.78 -6.62 -17.14
N TYR A 179 0.66 -7.34 -17.18
CA TYR A 179 0.58 -8.78 -17.25
C TYR A 179 -0.41 -9.21 -18.33
N THR A 180 0.07 -9.92 -19.35
CA THR A 180 -0.82 -10.56 -20.34
C THR A 180 -1.24 -11.93 -19.81
N ALA A 181 -2.53 -12.10 -19.55
CA ALA A 181 -3.06 -13.32 -18.97
C ALA A 181 -3.06 -14.49 -19.95
N VAL A 182 -2.68 -15.67 -19.46
CA VAL A 182 -2.77 -16.94 -20.20
C VAL A 182 -4.23 -17.44 -20.22
N GLY A 183 -5.04 -16.97 -19.27
CA GLY A 183 -6.46 -17.26 -19.15
C GLY A 183 -6.75 -18.32 -18.11
N GLY A 184 -7.78 -18.07 -17.32
CA GLY A 184 -8.25 -18.98 -16.29
C GLY A 184 -7.56 -18.81 -14.94
N GLU A 185 -6.65 -17.85 -14.78
CA GLU A 185 -6.05 -17.52 -13.49
C GLU A 185 -7.15 -17.02 -12.53
N ARG A 186 -7.19 -17.57 -11.32
CA ARG A 186 -8.22 -17.30 -10.30
C ARG A 186 -7.66 -16.97 -8.93
N TYR A 187 -6.36 -17.15 -8.74
CA TYR A 187 -5.66 -16.92 -7.49
C TYR A 187 -4.44 -16.06 -7.74
N LEU A 188 -4.12 -15.24 -6.74
CA LEU A 188 -2.91 -14.45 -6.66
C LEU A 188 -2.20 -14.81 -5.35
N THR A 189 -0.92 -15.12 -5.45
CA THR A 189 -0.03 -15.40 -4.31
C THR A 189 1.17 -14.46 -4.37
N ILE A 190 1.45 -13.77 -3.28
CA ILE A 190 2.59 -12.87 -3.14
C ILE A 190 3.53 -13.41 -2.06
N GLY A 191 4.84 -13.37 -2.31
CA GLY A 191 5.86 -13.77 -1.36
C GLY A 191 7.18 -14.04 -2.06
N ASN A 192 8.09 -14.79 -1.43
CA ASN A 192 9.41 -15.05 -1.98
C ASN A 192 9.58 -16.47 -2.51
N PHE A 193 9.56 -16.64 -3.83
CA PHE A 193 9.61 -17.96 -4.51
C PHE A 193 11.03 -18.50 -4.72
N ASN A 194 12.05 -17.69 -4.44
CA ASN A 194 13.44 -18.04 -4.69
C ASN A 194 13.91 -19.13 -3.70
N ASP A 195 14.83 -19.97 -4.15
CA ASP A 195 15.45 -20.97 -3.27
C ASP A 195 16.38 -20.31 -2.24
N THR A 196 16.86 -21.08 -1.27
CA THR A 196 17.75 -20.54 -0.22
C THR A 196 19.18 -20.25 -0.69
N LEU A 197 19.51 -20.53 -1.96
CA LEU A 197 20.85 -20.33 -2.52
C LEU A 197 20.96 -18.99 -3.29
N GLY A 198 19.85 -18.44 -3.77
CA GLY A 198 19.76 -17.20 -4.55
C GLY A 198 19.46 -15.92 -3.74
N ILE A 199 20.00 -15.79 -2.53
CA ILE A 199 19.73 -14.61 -1.67
C ILE A 199 20.61 -13.44 -2.08
N ASP A 200 20.02 -12.45 -2.76
CA ASP A 200 20.69 -11.20 -3.11
C ASP A 200 20.16 -10.05 -2.22
N THR A 201 20.99 -9.61 -1.28
CA THR A 201 20.65 -8.58 -0.28
C THR A 201 21.70 -7.49 -0.21
N PHE A 202 21.27 -6.30 0.24
CA PHE A 202 22.11 -5.13 0.45
C PHE A 202 21.90 -4.58 1.86
N PHE A 203 22.98 -4.44 2.63
CA PHE A 203 22.93 -3.89 3.97
C PHE A 203 22.65 -2.38 3.93
N VAL A 204 21.62 -1.95 4.65
CA VAL A 204 21.13 -0.56 4.67
C VAL A 204 21.06 0.03 6.09
N GLY A 205 21.67 -0.63 7.07
CA GLY A 205 21.54 -0.26 8.48
C GLY A 205 20.13 -0.53 9.03
N GLY A 206 19.91 -0.36 10.34
CA GLY A 206 18.62 -0.64 10.97
C GLY A 206 18.72 -0.78 12.49
N GLY A 207 17.75 -1.47 13.07
CA GLY A 207 17.71 -1.79 14.50
C GLY A 207 18.77 -2.80 14.91
N LYS A 208 18.94 -2.96 16.24
CA LYS A 208 19.97 -3.82 16.85
C LYS A 208 19.48 -5.21 17.26
N ASP A 209 18.17 -5.45 17.27
CA ASP A 209 17.63 -6.77 17.60
C ASP A 209 18.02 -7.78 16.50
N PRO A 210 18.49 -8.99 16.85
CA PRO A 210 18.84 -10.00 15.86
C PRO A 210 17.70 -10.33 14.88
N ASN A 211 16.44 -10.20 15.29
CA ASN A 211 15.29 -10.46 14.42
C ASN A 211 15.19 -9.48 13.23
N TYR A 212 15.90 -8.36 13.27
CA TYR A 212 15.97 -7.40 12.18
C TYR A 212 17.06 -7.72 11.14
N TYR A 213 17.84 -8.78 11.37
CA TYR A 213 18.89 -9.21 10.46
C TYR A 213 18.32 -10.04 9.31
N GLY A 214 17.89 -9.34 8.26
CA GLY A 214 17.23 -9.89 7.08
C GLY A 214 16.43 -8.84 6.33
N THR A 215 15.52 -9.30 5.48
CA THR A 215 14.61 -8.48 4.68
C THR A 215 13.16 -8.84 5.00
N TYR A 216 12.40 -7.80 5.33
CA TYR A 216 10.97 -7.83 5.59
C TYR A 216 10.38 -6.64 4.85
N TYR A 217 9.23 -6.80 4.23
CA TYR A 217 8.55 -5.72 3.53
C TYR A 217 7.13 -5.55 4.04
N PHE A 218 6.72 -4.30 4.29
CA PHE A 218 5.32 -3.95 4.32
C PHE A 218 4.80 -3.80 2.89
N ILE A 219 3.58 -4.27 2.65
CA ILE A 219 2.83 -4.13 1.40
C ILE A 219 1.45 -3.54 1.68
N ASP A 220 0.96 -2.70 0.77
CA ASP A 220 -0.36 -2.09 0.87
C ASP A 220 -0.95 -1.72 -0.50
N ASN A 221 -2.27 -1.51 -0.53
CA ASN A 221 -3.06 -1.01 -1.64
C ASN A 221 -2.82 -1.74 -2.97
N LEU A 222 -3.04 -3.06 -2.93
CA LEU A 222 -2.88 -3.95 -4.07
C LEU A 222 -4.03 -3.76 -5.06
N TYR A 223 -3.70 -3.63 -6.34
CA TYR A 223 -4.65 -3.54 -7.44
C TYR A 223 -4.31 -4.52 -8.54
N LEU A 224 -5.32 -5.21 -9.06
CA LEU A 224 -5.24 -5.93 -10.33
C LEU A 224 -6.49 -5.62 -11.14
N GLY A 225 -6.35 -5.10 -12.35
CA GLY A 225 -7.49 -4.79 -13.20
C GLY A 225 -7.06 -4.57 -14.63
N HIS A 226 -8.01 -4.30 -15.53
CA HIS A 226 -7.66 -3.92 -16.89
C HIS A 226 -6.87 -2.62 -16.87
N CYS A 227 -5.79 -2.54 -17.65
CA CYS A 227 -4.94 -1.35 -17.67
C CYS A 227 -5.71 -0.08 -18.05
N ASP A 228 -6.73 -0.19 -18.91
CA ASP A 228 -7.61 0.91 -19.31
C ASP A 228 -8.47 1.46 -18.16
N SER A 229 -8.46 0.78 -17.00
CA SER A 229 -9.17 1.17 -15.79
C SER A 229 -8.29 1.86 -14.76
N ILE A 230 -6.98 1.84 -14.97
CA ILE A 230 -6.07 2.75 -14.30
C ILE A 230 -6.11 4.03 -15.13
N THR A 231 -6.80 5.05 -14.63
CA THR A 231 -6.67 6.39 -15.19
C THR A 231 -5.22 6.84 -14.96
N THR A 232 -4.35 6.57 -15.91
CA THR A 232 -3.12 7.33 -16.05
C THR A 232 -3.56 8.76 -16.27
N SER A 233 -3.14 9.66 -15.38
CA SER A 233 -3.34 11.10 -15.48
C SER A 233 -2.58 11.67 -16.69
N ILE A 234 -3.02 11.32 -17.89
CA ILE A 234 -2.69 12.05 -19.11
C ILE A 234 -3.85 13.04 -19.29
N GLY A 235 -3.53 14.33 -19.19
CA GLY A 235 -4.48 15.44 -19.11
C GLY A 235 -5.47 15.51 -20.27
N VAL A 236 -6.59 14.80 -20.15
CA VAL A 236 -7.85 15.14 -20.80
C VAL A 236 -8.90 15.16 -19.71
N ALA A 237 -9.45 16.35 -19.48
CA ALA A 237 -10.44 16.62 -18.47
C ALA A 237 -11.71 15.79 -18.72
N GLU A 238 -12.01 14.85 -17.83
CA GLU A 238 -13.35 14.30 -17.69
C GLU A 238 -13.92 14.70 -16.32
N ASN A 239 -14.75 15.75 -16.37
CA ASN A 239 -15.65 16.12 -15.30
C ASN A 239 -16.64 14.97 -15.07
N SER A 240 -16.46 14.18 -14.02
CA SER A 240 -17.52 13.39 -13.40
C SER A 240 -17.16 13.02 -11.96
N ALA A 241 -17.60 13.88 -11.03
CA ALA A 241 -18.04 13.58 -9.67
C ALA A 241 -17.51 12.30 -8.99
N ASN A 242 -16.22 12.30 -8.65
CA ASN A 242 -15.70 11.82 -7.37
C ASN A 242 -14.35 12.51 -7.19
N LYS A 243 -14.38 13.75 -6.69
CA LYS A 243 -13.19 14.44 -6.23
C LYS A 243 -12.61 13.62 -5.09
N GLN A 244 -11.65 12.76 -5.39
CA GLN A 244 -10.66 12.36 -4.39
C GLN A 244 -10.04 13.68 -3.93
N GLU A 245 -10.15 14.00 -2.64
CA GLU A 245 -9.60 15.24 -2.12
C GLU A 245 -8.08 15.21 -2.27
N GLU A 246 -7.58 15.81 -3.34
CA GLU A 246 -6.15 15.97 -3.57
C GLU A 246 -5.64 17.02 -2.58
N PHE A 247 -4.81 16.56 -1.64
CA PHE A 247 -4.06 17.41 -0.70
C PHE A 247 -2.58 17.42 -1.07
N SER A 248 -1.99 18.59 -1.22
CA SER A 248 -0.54 18.75 -1.42
C SER A 248 0.03 19.83 -0.50
N ILE A 249 1.29 19.65 -0.09
CA ILE A 249 2.04 20.60 0.74
C ILE A 249 3.38 20.86 0.07
N TYR A 250 3.70 22.13 -0.18
CA TYR A 250 4.95 22.51 -0.85
C TYR A 250 5.35 23.95 -0.50
N PRO A 251 6.66 24.28 -0.56
CA PRO A 251 7.77 23.37 -0.78
C PRO A 251 8.05 22.48 0.44
N ASN A 252 8.66 21.33 0.23
CA ASN A 252 9.24 20.49 1.29
C ASN A 252 10.56 19.92 0.75
N PRO A 253 11.74 20.35 1.25
CA PRO A 253 11.96 21.25 2.39
C PRO A 253 11.42 22.68 2.21
N ALA A 254 11.05 23.31 3.32
CA ALA A 254 10.52 24.67 3.40
C ALA A 254 11.46 25.58 4.18
N HIS A 255 11.43 26.88 3.90
CA HIS A 255 12.17 27.89 4.68
C HIS A 255 11.19 28.71 5.54
N ASP A 256 10.60 29.75 4.95
CA ASP A 256 9.77 30.70 5.71
C ASP A 256 8.28 30.36 5.70
N GLN A 257 7.80 29.58 4.72
CA GLN A 257 6.39 29.30 4.54
C GLN A 257 6.16 28.02 3.74
N ILE A 258 4.96 27.44 3.90
CA ILE A 258 4.43 26.37 3.05
C ILE A 258 3.09 26.80 2.45
N THR A 259 2.77 26.23 1.30
CA THR A 259 1.45 26.23 0.70
C THR A 259 0.81 24.89 0.96
N VAL A 260 -0.36 24.90 1.60
CA VAL A 260 -1.27 23.77 1.72
C VAL A 260 -2.35 23.94 0.66
N GLU A 261 -2.37 23.06 -0.33
CA GLU A 261 -3.38 23.04 -1.38
C GLU A 261 -4.31 21.85 -1.17
N PHE A 262 -5.62 22.11 -1.19
CA PHE A 262 -6.64 21.09 -0.99
C PHE A 262 -7.91 21.36 -1.78
N THR A 263 -8.60 20.28 -2.12
CA THR A 263 -9.89 20.34 -2.79
C THR A 263 -11.02 20.03 -1.81
N ALA A 264 -11.46 21.02 -1.05
CA ALA A 264 -12.63 20.88 -0.17
C ALA A 264 -13.94 21.20 -0.90
N SER A 265 -15.04 20.62 -0.41
CA SER A 265 -16.38 21.13 -0.69
C SER A 265 -16.65 22.38 0.16
N SER A 266 -17.47 23.32 -0.31
CA SER A 266 -17.62 24.69 0.23
C SER A 266 -18.11 24.81 1.68
N ASN A 267 -18.27 23.70 2.41
CA ASN A 267 -18.73 23.64 3.80
C ASN A 267 -17.79 22.87 4.74
N GLU A 268 -16.58 22.52 4.29
CA GLU A 268 -15.62 21.76 5.10
C GLU A 268 -14.66 22.70 5.84
N ASN A 269 -14.59 22.55 7.16
CA ASN A 269 -13.58 23.18 8.00
C ASN A 269 -12.38 22.24 8.11
N GLY A 270 -11.29 22.57 7.43
CA GLY A 270 -10.01 21.88 7.57
C GLY A 270 -9.18 22.49 8.69
N ARG A 271 -8.29 21.70 9.28
CA ARG A 271 -7.29 22.16 10.24
C ARG A 271 -5.94 21.53 9.91
N PHE A 272 -4.92 22.36 9.85
CA PHE A 272 -3.53 21.95 9.80
C PHE A 272 -2.94 21.98 11.22
N GLU A 273 -2.18 20.96 11.58
CA GLU A 273 -1.44 20.86 12.83
C GLU A 273 0.00 20.43 12.52
N LEU A 274 0.96 21.03 13.20
CA LEU A 274 2.38 20.73 13.05
C LEU A 274 3.01 20.40 14.40
N TYR A 275 3.72 19.29 14.47
CA TYR A 275 4.32 18.75 15.69
C TYR A 275 5.84 18.62 15.53
N ASN A 276 6.58 18.86 16.61
CA ASN A 276 8.01 18.54 16.63
C ASN A 276 8.26 17.04 16.86
N THR A 277 9.53 16.62 16.86
CA THR A 277 9.94 15.22 17.08
C THR A 277 9.63 14.65 18.47
N LEU A 278 9.31 15.52 19.44
CA LEU A 278 8.85 15.13 20.77
C LEU A 278 7.32 15.01 20.85
N GLY A 279 6.60 15.21 19.75
CA GLY A 279 5.14 15.16 19.68
C GLY A 279 4.44 16.40 20.26
N GLN A 280 5.16 17.49 20.49
CA GLN A 280 4.59 18.75 20.98
C GLN A 280 3.99 19.53 19.81
N LEU A 281 2.76 20.01 19.94
CA LEU A 281 2.11 20.87 18.95
C LEU A 281 2.86 22.21 18.89
N GLN A 282 3.30 22.59 17.70
CA GLN A 282 4.09 23.80 17.44
C GLN A 282 3.28 24.85 16.69
N LEU A 283 2.41 24.42 15.78
CA LEU A 283 1.59 25.33 14.98
C LEU A 283 0.24 24.66 14.65
N THR A 284 -0.82 25.46 14.62
CA THR A 284 -2.13 25.04 14.13
C THR A 284 -2.77 26.15 13.33
N GLU A 285 -3.33 25.81 12.17
CA GLU A 285 -3.98 26.75 11.26
C GLU A 285 -5.34 26.21 10.80
N GLN A 286 -6.34 27.08 10.72
CA GLN A 286 -7.65 26.73 10.19
C GLN A 286 -7.66 26.93 8.67
N LEU A 287 -8.06 25.89 7.95
CA LEU A 287 -8.13 25.87 6.50
C LEU A 287 -9.59 26.09 6.08
N ASN A 288 -9.92 27.33 5.73
CA ASN A 288 -11.25 27.68 5.23
C ASN A 288 -11.44 27.17 3.79
N GLY A 289 -12.54 26.44 3.54
CA GLY A 289 -12.84 25.80 2.25
C GLY A 289 -13.05 26.75 1.06
N ASP A 290 -13.14 28.06 1.29
CA ASP A 290 -13.26 29.07 0.22
C ASP A 290 -11.97 29.26 -0.58
N HIS A 291 -10.81 28.91 0.00
CA HIS A 291 -9.51 29.03 -0.65
C HIS A 291 -8.88 27.65 -0.83
N GLN A 292 -8.71 27.23 -2.09
CA GLN A 292 -8.06 25.96 -2.45
C GLN A 292 -6.56 25.93 -2.10
N LYS A 293 -5.96 27.09 -1.76
CA LYS A 293 -4.55 27.22 -1.36
C LYS A 293 -4.45 28.12 -0.13
N HIS A 294 -3.74 27.65 0.89
CA HIS A 294 -3.46 28.39 2.13
C HIS A 294 -1.96 28.49 2.32
N ILE A 295 -1.49 29.70 2.58
CA ILE A 295 -0.07 29.95 2.89
C ILE A 295 0.06 30.00 4.41
N ILE A 296 0.93 29.15 4.94
CA ILE A 296 1.20 29.04 6.38
C ILE A 296 2.63 29.50 6.60
N SER A 297 2.80 30.49 7.49
CA SER A 297 4.12 30.97 7.90
C SER A 297 4.79 29.98 8.85
N LEU A 298 6.09 29.77 8.67
CA LEU A 298 6.94 28.92 9.49
C LEU A 298 8.05 29.73 10.19
N THR A 299 8.05 31.06 10.06
CA THR A 299 9.14 31.95 10.51
C THR A 299 9.46 31.89 12.01
N GLU A 300 8.52 31.39 12.83
CA GLU A 300 8.70 31.25 14.28
C GLU A 300 9.22 29.86 14.70
N LEU A 301 9.38 28.94 13.74
CA LEU A 301 9.82 27.58 13.96
C LEU A 301 11.33 27.45 13.76
N GLN A 302 11.94 26.56 14.53
CA GLN A 302 13.35 26.24 14.37
C GLN A 302 13.55 25.33 13.16
N GLN A 303 14.75 25.38 12.57
CA GLN A 303 15.14 24.42 11.54
C GLN A 303 15.09 23.00 12.10
N GLY A 304 14.54 22.06 11.32
CA GLY A 304 14.40 20.67 11.74
C GLY A 304 13.26 19.93 11.06
N ILE A 305 13.04 18.69 11.52
CA ILE A 305 11.98 17.81 11.03
C ILE A 305 10.75 17.96 11.91
N TYR A 306 9.61 18.15 11.26
CA TYR A 306 8.29 18.25 11.87
C TYR A 306 7.34 17.22 11.27
N PHE A 307 6.30 16.88 12.01
CA PHE A 307 5.22 15.99 11.58
C PHE A 307 3.93 16.80 11.44
N TYR A 308 3.32 16.80 10.26
CA TYR A 308 2.07 17.50 10.05
C TYR A 308 0.86 16.55 10.06
N ARG A 309 -0.29 17.09 10.44
CA ARG A 309 -1.61 16.46 10.32
C ARG A 309 -2.57 17.42 9.65
N LEU A 310 -3.37 16.89 8.74
CA LEU A 310 -4.49 17.56 8.11
C LEU A 310 -5.76 16.86 8.58
N ILE A 311 -6.68 17.65 9.14
CA ILE A 311 -7.91 17.16 9.74
C ILE A 311 -9.07 17.87 9.03
N SER A 312 -10.01 17.14 8.47
CA SER A 312 -11.26 17.67 7.90
C SER A 312 -12.43 17.08 8.66
N ASN A 313 -13.42 17.88 9.05
CA ASN A 313 -14.61 17.38 9.78
C ASN A 313 -14.29 16.48 10.99
N SER A 314 -13.20 16.77 11.70
CA SER A 314 -12.69 15.98 12.84
C SER A 314 -12.13 14.60 12.51
N THR A 315 -11.95 14.25 11.24
CA THR A 315 -11.22 13.05 10.80
C THR A 315 -9.84 13.43 10.26
N LEU A 316 -8.82 12.63 10.60
CA LEU A 316 -7.49 12.77 10.04
C LEU A 316 -7.55 12.37 8.56
N THR A 317 -7.28 13.30 7.64
CA THR A 317 -7.32 13.06 6.20
C THR A 317 -5.94 12.78 5.63
N LYS A 318 -4.89 13.42 6.17
CA LYS A 318 -3.51 13.20 5.74
C LYS A 318 -2.51 13.51 6.86
N SER A 319 -1.38 12.84 6.83
CA SER A 319 -0.23 13.16 7.69
C SER A 319 1.07 12.91 6.93
N GLY A 320 2.16 13.52 7.39
CA GLY A 320 3.47 13.36 6.76
C GLY A 320 4.55 14.17 7.45
N ASN A 321 5.73 14.20 6.84
CA ASN A 321 6.89 14.92 7.36
C ASN A 321 7.05 16.26 6.63
N LEU A 322 7.47 17.28 7.36
CA LEU A 322 7.87 18.58 6.84
C LEU A 322 9.28 18.91 7.32
N VAL A 323 10.18 19.22 6.41
CA VAL A 323 11.53 19.67 6.72
C VAL A 323 11.57 21.20 6.64
N ILE A 324 12.04 21.86 7.70
CA ILE A 324 12.27 23.31 7.75
C ILE A 324 13.78 23.55 7.73
N ASP A 325 14.28 24.22 6.70
CA ASP A 325 15.71 24.45 6.41
C ASP A 325 16.17 25.89 6.64
#